data_AF-A0A7C3T811-F1
#
_entry.id   AF-A0A7C3T811-F1
#
_cell.length_a   1.000
_cell.length_b   1.000
_cell.length_c   1.000
_cell.angle_alpha   90.00
_cell.angle_beta   90.00
_cell.angle_gamma   90.00
#
_symmetry.space_group_name_H-M   'P 1'
#
loop_
_entity.id
_entity.type
_entity.pdbx_description
1 polymer ?
#
loop_
_entity_poly.entity_id
_entity_poly.type
_entity_poly.pdbx_seq_one_letter_code
_entity_poly.pdbx_strand_id
1 'polypeptide(L)'
;MITDGLENASREFRRADIVRMMDERKQQGWQFAFLSADLDAIQEAHNLGFAAHATMPYARSAQGVRLAFASLADSVRDVREARRRFLTLQDEDRRRQEEERKKSEGT
;
A
#
# COMPACT_ATOMS: atom_id res chain seq x y z
N MET A 1 -9.81 33.34 -2.98
CA MET A 1 -8.98 32.12 -2.91
C MET A 1 -9.84 31.01 -3.53
N ILE A 2 -9.51 30.55 -4.74
CA ILE A 2 -10.28 29.54 -5.46
C ILE A 2 -9.49 28.25 -5.32
N THR A 3 -9.97 27.34 -4.48
CA THR A 3 -9.63 25.92 -4.61
C THR A 3 -10.40 25.43 -5.83
N ASP A 4 -9.66 25.22 -6.91
CA ASP A 4 -10.12 24.44 -8.06
C ASP A 4 -10.67 23.10 -7.53
N GLY A 5 -12.00 23.00 -7.53
CA GLY A 5 -12.77 21.85 -7.07
C GLY A 5 -12.76 20.68 -8.06
N LEU A 6 -11.60 20.33 -8.60
CA LEU A 6 -11.34 19.03 -9.25
C LEU A 6 -11.01 17.93 -8.23
N GLU A 7 -11.47 18.09 -6.99
CA GLU A 7 -11.08 17.25 -5.85
C GLU A 7 -11.63 15.83 -5.93
N ASN A 8 -12.62 15.56 -6.78
CA ASN A 8 -13.11 14.20 -6.99
C ASN A 8 -13.86 14.01 -8.32
N ALA A 9 -13.15 14.09 -9.45
CA ALA A 9 -13.67 13.57 -10.70
C ALA A 9 -13.45 12.05 -10.73
N SER A 10 -14.32 11.29 -10.05
CA SER A 10 -14.27 9.82 -10.10
C SER A 10 -14.50 9.37 -11.54
N ARG A 11 -13.41 9.07 -12.25
CA ARG A 11 -13.46 8.32 -13.50
C ARG A 11 -13.48 6.85 -13.11
N GLU A 12 -14.53 6.15 -13.49
CA GLU A 12 -14.57 4.71 -13.36
C GLU A 12 -13.56 4.10 -14.33
N PHE A 13 -12.41 3.70 -13.81
CA PHE A 13 -11.43 2.93 -14.56
C PHE A 13 -11.74 1.45 -14.44
N ARG A 14 -11.78 0.74 -15.55
CA ARG A 14 -11.88 -0.72 -15.51
C ARG A 14 -10.55 -1.27 -15.00
N ARG A 15 -10.56 -2.49 -14.45
CA ARG A 15 -9.35 -3.16 -13.95
C ARG A 15 -8.20 -3.13 -14.96
N ALA A 16 -8.48 -3.40 -16.24
CA ALA A 16 -7.47 -3.36 -17.31
C ALA A 16 -6.86 -1.96 -17.53
N ASP A 17 -7.65 -0.90 -17.33
CA ASP A 17 -7.17 0.47 -17.46
C ASP A 17 -6.21 0.82 -16.31
N ILE A 18 -6.51 0.37 -15.08
CA ILE A 18 -5.66 0.56 -13.90
C ILE A 18 -4.32 -0.16 -14.06
N VAL A 19 -4.34 -1.43 -14.48
CA VAL A 19 -3.12 -2.23 -14.72
C VAL A 19 -2.23 -1.52 -15.75
N ARG A 20 -2.80 -1.12 -16.89
CA ARG A 20 -2.08 -0.41 -17.94
C ARG A 20 -1.45 0.88 -17.42
N MET A 21 -2.20 1.70 -16.70
CA MET A 21 -1.69 2.95 -16.12
C MET A 21 -0.54 2.70 -15.13
N MET A 22 -0.66 1.68 -14.29
CA MET A 22 0.43 1.33 -13.37
C MET A 22 1.68 0.90 -14.14
N ASP A 23 1.55 0.10 -15.18
CA ASP A 23 2.69 -0.36 -15.97
C ASP A 23 3.38 0.78 -16.73
N GLU A 24 2.61 1.70 -17.33
CA GLU A 24 3.13 2.92 -17.96
C GLU A 24 3.91 3.79 -16.94
N ARG A 25 3.41 3.90 -15.71
CA ARG A 25 4.08 4.66 -14.65
C ARG A 25 5.31 3.94 -14.09
N LYS A 26 5.27 2.61 -13.95
CA LYS A 26 6.44 1.80 -13.54
C LYS A 26 7.61 1.99 -14.52
N GLN A 27 7.33 2.07 -15.83
CA GLN A 27 8.35 2.37 -16.85
C GLN A 27 8.97 3.77 -16.68
N GLN A 28 8.23 4.71 -16.08
CA GLN A 28 8.72 6.05 -15.70
C GLN A 28 9.40 6.07 -14.32
N GLY A 29 9.63 4.91 -13.71
CA GLY A 29 10.30 4.77 -12.41
C GLY A 29 9.38 4.84 -11.19
N TRP A 30 8.06 4.86 -11.37
CA TRP A 30 7.13 4.82 -10.24
C TRP A 30 7.14 3.46 -9.56
N GLN A 31 6.98 3.50 -8.24
CA GLN A 31 6.81 2.33 -7.40
C GLN A 31 5.49 2.46 -6.64
N PHE A 32 4.80 1.34 -6.46
CA PHE A 32 3.46 1.31 -5.88
C PHE A 32 3.45 0.40 -4.66
N ALA A 33 2.86 0.88 -3.57
CA ALA A 33 2.58 0.10 -2.38
C ALA A 33 1.05 0.02 -2.16
N PHE A 34 0.57 -1.13 -1.72
CA PHE A 34 -0.85 -1.35 -1.43
C PHE A 34 -1.03 -1.76 0.03
N LEU A 35 -1.80 -0.96 0.78
CA LEU A 35 -2.09 -1.15 2.19
C LEU A 35 -3.61 -1.24 2.38
N SER A 36 -4.10 -2.32 2.97
CA SER A 36 -5.54 -2.52 3.20
C SER A 36 -5.82 -3.15 4.56
N ALA A 37 -6.92 -2.74 5.19
CA ALA A 37 -7.46 -3.43 6.36
C ALA A 37 -8.28 -4.67 5.97
N ASP A 38 -8.77 -4.73 4.73
CA ASP A 38 -9.50 -5.88 4.18
C ASP A 38 -8.55 -6.85 3.48
N LEU A 39 -8.57 -8.10 3.93
CA LEU A 39 -7.78 -9.19 3.34
C LEU A 39 -8.22 -9.51 1.91
N ASP A 40 -9.53 -9.44 1.62
CA ASP A 40 -10.04 -9.70 0.27
C ASP A 40 -9.46 -8.69 -0.74
N ALA A 41 -9.29 -7.43 -0.32
CA ALA A 41 -8.68 -6.39 -1.14
C ALA A 41 -7.18 -6.65 -1.43
N ILE A 42 -6.46 -7.37 -0.56
CA ILE A 42 -5.06 -7.77 -0.83
C ILE A 42 -5.00 -8.77 -1.98
N GLN A 43 -5.92 -9.75 -1.99
CA GLN A 43 -5.99 -10.72 -3.07
C GLN A 43 -6.32 -10.05 -4.41
N GLU A 44 -7.21 -9.05 -4.39
CA GLU A 44 -7.49 -8.23 -5.57
C GLU A 44 -6.31 -7.38 -6.00
N ALA A 45 -5.52 -6.82 -5.07
CA ALA A 45 -4.32 -6.05 -5.39
C ALA A 45 -3.29 -6.88 -6.17
N HIS A 46 -3.10 -8.15 -5.81
CA HIS A 46 -2.27 -9.06 -6.60
C HIS A 46 -2.77 -9.22 -8.04
N ASN A 47 -4.08 -9.38 -8.22
CA ASN A 47 -4.71 -9.48 -9.54
C ASN A 47 -4.60 -8.18 -10.34
N LEU A 48 -4.49 -7.04 -9.67
CA LEU A 48 -4.24 -5.73 -10.28
C LEU A 48 -2.75 -5.50 -10.60
N GLY A 49 -1.84 -6.41 -10.24
CA GLY A 49 -0.42 -6.28 -10.57
C GLY A 49 0.40 -5.49 -9.56
N PHE A 50 -0.09 -5.38 -8.31
CA PHE A 50 0.75 -4.97 -7.19
C PHE A 50 1.68 -6.11 -6.78
N ALA A 51 2.95 -5.78 -6.55
CA ALA A 51 3.93 -6.77 -6.15
C ALA A 51 3.71 -7.20 -4.69
N ALA A 52 3.88 -8.49 -4.40
CA ALA A 52 3.66 -9.03 -3.06
C ALA A 52 4.52 -8.36 -2.00
N HIS A 53 5.78 -8.09 -2.34
CA HIS A 53 6.72 -7.40 -1.45
C HIS A 53 6.31 -5.95 -1.14
N ALA A 54 5.45 -5.33 -1.94
CA ALA A 54 4.94 -3.97 -1.74
C ALA A 54 3.45 -3.94 -1.32
N THR A 55 2.86 -5.09 -0.98
CA THR A 55 1.45 -5.23 -0.61
C THR A 55 1.35 -5.78 0.81
N MET A 56 0.65 -5.12 1.73
CA MET A 56 0.56 -5.58 3.14
C MET A 56 -0.82 -5.29 3.75
N PRO A 57 -1.46 -6.28 4.39
CA PRO A 57 -2.62 -6.02 5.23
C PRO A 57 -2.22 -5.29 6.51
N TYR A 58 -3.10 -4.44 7.05
CA TYR A 58 -2.92 -3.81 8.35
C TYR A 58 -4.12 -4.06 9.27
N ALA A 59 -3.90 -4.02 10.58
CA ALA A 59 -4.98 -4.17 11.55
C ALA A 59 -5.91 -2.94 11.55
N ARG A 60 -7.23 -3.14 11.59
CA ARG A 60 -8.24 -2.06 11.64
C ARG A 60 -8.30 -1.41 13.03
N SER A 61 -7.16 -0.95 13.53
CA SER A 61 -7.01 -0.22 14.78
C SER A 61 -6.16 1.03 14.55
N ALA A 62 -6.26 2.01 15.45
CA ALA A 62 -5.42 3.20 15.37
C ALA A 62 -3.92 2.86 15.42
N GLN A 63 -3.55 1.80 16.15
CA GLN A 63 -2.18 1.31 16.22
C GLN A 63 -1.76 0.59 14.93
N GLY A 64 -2.63 -0.23 14.33
CA GLY A 64 -2.37 -0.90 13.06
C GLY A 64 -2.11 0.09 11.92
N VAL A 65 -2.92 1.16 11.83
CA VAL A 65 -2.72 2.25 10.88
C VAL A 65 -1.36 2.92 11.10
N ARG A 66 -1.00 3.27 12.34
CA ARG A 66 0.31 3.85 12.66
C ARG A 66 1.47 2.95 12.24
N LEU A 67 1.39 1.65 12.53
CA LEU A 67 2.40 0.67 12.16
C LEU A 67 2.53 0.54 10.63
N ALA A 68 1.43 0.62 9.89
CA ALA A 68 1.45 0.51 8.42
C ALA A 68 2.17 1.70 7.78
N PHE A 69 1.85 2.92 8.23
CA PHE A 69 2.53 4.13 7.75
C PHE A 69 3.99 4.20 8.19
N ALA A 70 4.34 3.69 9.37
CA ALA A 70 5.73 3.60 9.81
C ALA A 70 6.55 2.66 8.92
N SER A 71 6.05 1.45 8.63
CA SER A 71 6.68 0.49 7.72
C SER A 71 6.87 1.09 6.31
N LEU A 72 5.84 1.77 5.79
CA LEU A 72 5.95 2.45 4.50
C LEU A 72 7.02 3.56 4.53
N ALA A 73 7.06 4.37 5.59
CA ALA A 73 8.05 5.43 5.74
C ALA A 73 9.48 4.90 5.80
N ASP A 74 9.71 3.80 6.53
CA ASP A 74 11.01 3.13 6.59
C ASP A 74 11.39 2.54 5.23
N SER A 75 10.46 1.91 4.51
CA SER A 75 10.72 1.42 3.17
C SER A 75 11.04 2.56 2.18
N VAL A 76 10.38 3.71 2.28
CA VAL A 76 10.69 4.89 1.45
C VAL A 76 12.08 5.42 1.81
N ARG A 77 12.44 5.47 3.10
CA ARG A 77 13.79 5.86 3.54
C ARG A 77 14.85 4.96 2.91
N ASP A 78 14.68 3.65 2.98
CA ASP A 78 15.64 2.68 2.41
C ASP A 78 15.84 2.86 0.91
N VAL A 79 14.77 3.17 0.16
CA VAL A 79 14.86 3.47 -1.28
C VAL A 79 15.59 4.78 -1.53
N ARG A 80 15.28 5.83 -0.76
CA ARG A 80 15.93 7.15 -0.90
C ARG A 80 17.41 7.13 -0.54
N GLU A 81 17.79 6.29 0.42
CA GLU A 81 19.19 6.09 0.82
C GLU A 81 19.91 5.05 -0.05
N ALA A 82 19.27 4.54 -1.11
CA ALA A 82 19.79 3.50 -2.00
C ALA A 82 20.19 2.19 -1.29
N ARG A 83 19.69 1.94 -0.08
CA ARG A 83 19.83 0.66 0.64
C ARG A 83 19.01 -0.44 -0.01
N ARG A 84 17.89 -0.06 -0.63
CA ARG A 84 17.05 -0.95 -1.45
C ARG A 84 16.69 -0.27 -2.74
N ARG A 85 16.58 -1.05 -3.82
CA ARG A 85 16.13 -0.54 -5.12
C ARG A 85 14.60 -0.42 -5.20
N PHE A 86 13.89 -1.27 -4.47
CA PHE A 86 12.43 -1.37 -4.53
C PHE A 86 11.78 -1.20 -3.15
N LEU A 87 10.63 -0.53 -3.11
CA LEU A 87 9.73 -0.44 -1.95
C LEU A 87 9.36 -1.85 -1.50
N THR A 88 9.72 -2.21 -0.27
CA THR A 88 9.56 -3.55 0.28
C THR A 88 9.07 -3.45 1.71
N LEU A 89 7.82 -3.84 1.94
CA LEU A 89 7.20 -3.98 3.26
C LEU A 89 7.67 -5.29 3.87
N GLN A 90 8.37 -5.21 5.00
CA GLN A 90 9.15 -6.31 5.54
C GLN A 90 8.26 -7.37 6.21
N ASP A 91 8.72 -8.62 6.25
CA ASP A 91 7.98 -9.70 6.93
C ASP A 91 7.79 -9.43 8.42
N GLU A 92 8.73 -8.73 9.05
CA GLU A 92 8.60 -8.30 10.44
C GLU A 92 7.43 -7.33 10.62
N ASP A 93 7.24 -6.38 9.68
CA ASP A 93 6.12 -5.45 9.72
C ASP A 93 4.78 -6.18 9.60
N ARG A 94 4.71 -7.22 8.76
CA ARG A 94 3.52 -8.09 8.61
C ARG A 94 3.20 -8.80 9.92
N ARG A 95 4.21 -9.33 10.61
CA ARG A 95 4.03 -9.99 11.91
C ARG A 95 3.50 -9.02 12.96
N ARG A 96 4.03 -7.79 13.02
CA ARG A 96 3.51 -6.74 13.93
C ARG A 96 2.04 -6.42 13.64
N GLN A 97 1.63 -6.40 12.37
CA GLN A 97 0.23 -6.20 11.98
C GLN A 97 -0.66 -7.37 12.40
N GLU A 98 -0.21 -8.61 12.23
CA GLU A 98 -0.94 -9.79 12.68
C GLU A 98 -1.12 -9.82 14.20
N GLU A 99 -0.09 -9.44 14.96
CA GLU A 99 -0.15 -9.32 16.41
C GLU A 99 -1.14 -8.23 16.86
N GLU A 100 -1.08 -7.06 16.24
CA GLU A 100 -2.02 -5.96 16.52
C GLU A 100 -3.45 -6.35 16.17
N ARG A 101 -3.65 -7.05 15.06
CA ARG A 101 -4.96 -7.54 14.65
C ARG A 101 -5.56 -8.48 15.68
N LYS A 102 -4.78 -9.47 16.14
CA LYS A 102 -5.21 -10.42 17.20
C LYS A 102 -5.60 -9.69 18.49
N LYS A 103 -4.90 -8.61 18.86
CA LYS A 103 -5.25 -7.79 20.02
C LYS A 103 -6.56 -7.03 19.82
N SER A 104 -6.76 -6.45 18.63
CA SER A 104 -7.97 -5.69 18.29
C SER A 104 -9.23 -6.55 18.18
N GLU A 105 -9.09 -7.83 17.81
CA GLU A 105 -10.21 -8.79 17.71
C GLU A 105 -10.56 -9.44 19.06
N GLY A 106 -9.65 -9.38 20.04
CA GLY A 106 -9.84 -9.96 21.38
C GLY A 106 -10.37 -8.99 22.45
N THR A 107 -10.72 -7.75 22.07
CA THR A 107 -11.29 -6.71 22.95
C THR A 107 -12.73 -6.45 22.56
#